data_AF-A0AAV7UNA9-F1
#
_entry.id   AF-A0AAV7UNA9-F1
#
_cell.length_a   1.000
_cell.length_b   1.000
_cell.length_c   1.000
_cell.angle_alpha   90.00
_cell.angle_beta   90.00
_cell.angle_gamma   90.00
#
_symmetry.space_group_name_H-M   'P 1'
#
loop_
_entity.id
_entity.type
_entity.pdbx_description
1 polymer ?
#
loop_
_entity_poly.entity_id
_entity_poly.type
_entity_poly.pdbx_seq_one_letter_code
_entity_poly.pdbx_strand_id
1 'polypeptide(L)'
;MDVESGLRSGGGVVRGCGVGMCMAAEWGCVWLRSGDVYGCGVGMCMAAEWGCVWLRSGDVYGCGVGMCIAAEWGCVWLRSGDVYGCRVRVCMDAECGFAWMQSAGLHGCRVRVCMDAECGFAWMQSAGLHGCRVGMCMDAEWGCVWMQSGDVYGCRVGMCMDAEWGCVWMRSGDVYGCGVGMCMDAEWG
;
A
#
# COMPACT_ATOMS: atom_id res chain seq x y z
N MET A 1 6.99 7.73 25.30
CA MET A 1 8.18 6.92 24.96
C MET A 1 8.13 6.73 23.46
N ASP A 2 9.01 7.38 22.71
CA ASP A 2 9.04 7.28 21.25
C ASP A 2 9.67 5.96 20.82
N VAL A 3 8.90 5.10 20.14
CA VAL A 3 9.42 3.83 19.64
C VAL A 3 9.78 4.00 18.16
N GLU A 4 11.02 4.42 17.91
CA GLU A 4 11.63 4.27 16.58
C GLU A 4 12.24 2.87 16.46
N SER A 5 11.59 1.99 15.69
CA SER A 5 12.16 0.68 15.35
C SER A 5 12.58 0.68 13.87
N GLY A 6 13.89 0.87 13.65
CA GLY A 6 14.49 0.85 12.32
C GLY A 6 15.27 -0.45 12.08
N LEU A 7 14.72 -1.37 11.30
CA LEU A 7 15.47 -2.53 10.79
C LEU A 7 16.22 -2.09 9.52
N ARG A 8 17.44 -1.58 9.71
CA ARG A 8 18.36 -1.25 8.60
C ARG A 8 19.14 -2.49 8.20
N SER A 9 18.67 -3.24 7.20
CA SER A 9 19.56 -4.17 6.50
C SER A 9 20.36 -3.36 5.46
N GLY A 10 21.67 -3.24 5.68
CA GLY A 10 22.54 -2.54 4.74
C GLY A 10 22.63 -3.30 3.42
N GLY A 11 22.07 -2.74 2.34
CA GLY A 11 22.43 -3.01 0.92
C GLY A 11 22.49 -4.45 0.41
N GLY A 12 22.04 -5.44 1.17
CA GLY A 12 22.17 -6.86 0.84
C GLY A 12 20.93 -7.46 0.22
N VAL A 13 21.13 -8.62 -0.42
CA VAL A 13 20.02 -9.46 -0.89
C VAL A 13 19.46 -10.23 0.30
N VAL A 14 18.16 -10.07 0.57
CA VAL A 14 17.43 -10.76 1.65
C VAL A 14 16.71 -11.97 1.06
N ARG A 15 16.85 -13.16 1.66
CA ARG A 15 16.23 -14.40 1.17
C ARG A 15 15.55 -15.16 2.30
N GLY A 16 14.30 -15.56 2.10
CA GLY A 16 13.58 -16.48 2.99
C GLY A 16 13.32 -15.95 4.41
N CYS A 17 13.30 -14.63 4.61
CA CYS A 17 13.11 -14.02 5.92
C CYS A 17 11.64 -13.66 6.19
N GLY A 18 11.18 -13.91 7.42
CA GLY A 18 9.92 -13.40 7.95
C GLY A 18 10.17 -12.32 9.00
N VAL A 19 9.74 -11.09 8.76
CA VAL A 19 9.79 -10.00 9.75
C VAL A 19 8.35 -9.74 10.20
N GLY A 20 8.09 -9.93 11.49
CA GLY A 20 6.83 -9.60 12.14
C GLY A 20 7.07 -8.58 13.25
N MET A 21 6.36 -7.45 13.23
CA MET A 21 6.42 -6.46 14.30
C MET A 21 5.01 -6.05 14.71
N CYS A 22 4.74 -6.05 16.01
CA CYS A 22 3.53 -5.51 16.59
C CYS A 22 3.93 -4.44 17.62
N MET A 23 3.41 -3.22 17.48
CA MET A 23 3.69 -2.12 18.39
C MET A 23 2.41 -1.52 18.94
N ALA A 24 2.40 -1.23 20.23
CA ALA A 24 1.40 -0.40 20.90
C ALA A 24 2.15 0.72 21.62
N ALA A 25 2.08 1.94 21.08
CA ALA A 25 2.87 3.08 21.56
C ALA A 25 2.13 4.37 21.26
N GLU A 26 2.41 5.44 22.00
CA GLU A 26 1.87 6.77 21.69
C GLU A 26 2.36 7.24 20.30
N TRP A 27 3.66 7.06 20.03
CA TRP A 27 4.30 7.38 18.76
C TRP A 27 5.07 6.18 18.23
N GLY A 28 4.86 5.81 16.96
CA GLY A 28 5.48 4.64 16.34
C GLY A 28 5.87 4.87 14.89
N CYS A 29 7.18 4.87 14.62
CA CYS A 29 7.72 4.98 13.27
C CYS A 29 8.56 3.74 12.94
N VAL A 30 8.24 3.08 11.83
CA VAL A 30 8.97 1.90 11.34
C VAL A 30 9.60 2.19 10.00
N TRP A 31 10.90 1.93 9.89
CA TRP A 31 11.65 2.08 8.66
C TRP A 31 12.33 0.77 8.30
N LEU A 32 11.94 0.16 7.18
CA LEU A 32 12.69 -0.96 6.59
C LEU A 32 13.32 -0.53 5.28
N ARG A 33 14.60 -0.88 5.16
CA ARG A 33 15.33 -0.76 3.92
C ARG A 33 16.04 -2.07 3.60
N SER A 34 15.84 -2.53 2.38
CA SER A 34 16.51 -3.70 1.83
C SER A 34 16.97 -3.44 0.39
N GLY A 35 17.94 -4.22 -0.09
CA GLY A 35 18.20 -4.35 -1.52
C GLY A 35 17.13 -5.24 -2.15
N ASP A 36 17.57 -6.28 -2.86
CA ASP A 36 16.66 -7.25 -3.46
C ASP A 36 16.15 -8.26 -2.43
N VAL A 37 14.88 -8.62 -2.52
CA VAL A 37 14.18 -9.45 -1.54
C VAL A 37 13.53 -10.64 -2.23
N TYR A 38 13.83 -11.86 -1.77
CA TYR A 38 13.31 -13.10 -2.35
C TYR A 38 12.58 -13.93 -1.29
N GLY A 39 11.33 -14.28 -1.54
CA GLY A 39 10.55 -15.21 -0.72
C GLY A 39 10.37 -14.78 0.73
N CYS A 40 10.24 -13.48 0.98
CA CYS A 40 10.14 -12.94 2.34
C CYS A 40 8.72 -12.55 2.72
N GLY A 41 8.40 -12.64 4.01
CA GLY A 41 7.16 -12.15 4.60
C GLY A 41 7.44 -10.94 5.50
N VAL A 42 6.75 -9.83 5.32
CA VAL A 42 6.76 -8.68 6.23
C VAL A 42 5.35 -8.48 6.76
N GLY A 43 5.17 -8.59 8.07
CA GLY A 43 3.92 -8.33 8.77
C GLY A 43 4.12 -7.23 9.80
N MET A 44 3.31 -6.19 9.76
CA MET A 44 3.34 -5.11 10.73
C MET A 44 1.95 -4.81 11.25
N CYS A 45 1.82 -4.75 12.57
CA CYS A 45 0.63 -4.26 13.26
C CYS A 45 1.02 -3.09 14.16
N MET A 46 0.39 -1.94 14.02
CA MET A 46 0.62 -0.79 14.89
C MET A 46 -0.69 -0.29 15.47
N ALA A 47 -0.72 -0.10 16.77
CA ALA A 47 -1.74 0.63 17.50
C ALA A 47 -1.07 1.86 18.12
N ALA A 48 -1.27 3.05 17.57
CA ALA A 48 -0.59 4.24 18.06
C ALA A 48 -1.43 5.50 17.92
N GLU A 49 -1.11 6.58 18.62
CA GLU A 49 -1.72 7.88 18.30
C GLU A 49 -1.19 8.35 16.94
N TRP A 50 0.13 8.24 16.75
CA TRP A 50 0.80 8.55 15.49
C TRP A 50 1.63 7.36 14.99
N GLY A 51 1.26 6.83 13.84
CA GLY A 51 1.81 5.59 13.28
C GLY A 51 2.26 5.73 11.84
N CYS A 52 3.57 5.65 11.58
CA CYS A 52 4.09 5.75 10.22
C CYS A 52 5.01 4.58 9.85
N VAL A 53 4.83 4.03 8.65
CA VAL A 53 5.64 2.93 8.11
C VAL A 53 6.24 3.32 6.77
N TRP A 54 7.54 3.15 6.64
CA TRP A 54 8.26 3.32 5.38
C TRP A 54 9.00 2.03 5.02
N LEU A 55 8.64 1.44 3.88
CA LEU A 55 9.39 0.36 3.27
C LEU A 55 10.04 0.83 1.98
N ARG A 56 11.35 0.59 1.90
CA ARG A 56 12.10 0.78 0.66
C ARG A 56 12.87 -0.50 0.31
N SER A 57 12.59 -1.04 -0.86
CA SER A 57 13.28 -2.20 -1.41
C SER A 57 13.81 -1.92 -2.82
N GLY A 58 14.79 -2.71 -3.25
CA GLY A 58 15.13 -2.89 -4.66
C GLY A 58 14.06 -3.76 -5.34
N ASP A 59 14.47 -4.85 -5.96
CA ASP A 59 13.52 -5.77 -6.60
C ASP A 59 12.99 -6.81 -5.60
N VAL A 60 11.72 -7.20 -5.75
CA VAL A 60 11.01 -8.06 -4.79
C VAL A 60 10.37 -9.24 -5.50
N TYR A 61 10.69 -10.46 -5.08
CA TYR A 61 10.26 -11.70 -5.74
C TYR A 61 9.55 -12.63 -4.76
N GLY A 62 8.28 -12.95 -5.02
CA GLY A 62 7.52 -13.95 -4.27
C GLY A 62 7.31 -13.60 -2.80
N CYS A 63 7.21 -12.32 -2.46
CA CYS A 63 7.09 -11.83 -1.09
C CYS A 63 5.65 -11.51 -0.69
N GLY A 64 5.38 -11.56 0.61
CA GLY A 64 4.14 -11.10 1.22
C GLY A 64 4.40 -9.90 2.11
N VAL A 65 3.69 -8.79 1.91
CA VAL A 65 3.69 -7.62 2.80
C VAL A 65 2.29 -7.43 3.33
N GLY A 66 2.13 -7.41 4.66
CA GLY A 66 0.89 -7.15 5.36
C GLY A 66 1.09 -6.05 6.39
N MET A 67 0.27 -5.01 6.33
CA MET A 67 0.28 -3.91 7.29
C MET A 67 -1.12 -3.68 7.81
N CYS A 68 -1.22 -3.55 9.13
CA CYS A 68 -2.43 -3.14 9.83
C CYS A 68 -2.05 -1.97 10.76
N ILE A 69 -2.63 -0.80 10.54
CA ILE A 69 -2.41 0.37 11.38
C ILE A 69 -3.77 0.79 11.95
N ALA A 70 -3.86 0.86 13.28
CA ALA A 70 -4.92 1.50 14.01
C ALA A 70 -4.32 2.74 14.67
N ALA A 71 -4.61 3.95 14.17
CA ALA A 71 -4.01 5.15 14.72
C ALA A 71 -4.87 6.41 14.59
N GLU A 72 -4.62 7.47 15.36
CA GLU A 72 -5.27 8.76 15.06
C GLU A 72 -4.73 9.28 13.71
N TRP A 73 -3.41 9.25 13.54
CA TRP A 73 -2.72 9.63 12.32
C TRP A 73 -1.85 8.50 11.79
N GLY A 74 -2.21 7.97 10.63
CA GLY A 74 -1.58 6.83 9.99
C GLY A 74 -0.93 7.15 8.65
N CYS A 75 0.33 6.78 8.43
CA CYS A 75 0.97 6.86 7.11
C CYS A 75 1.68 5.56 6.72
N VAL A 76 1.48 5.10 5.48
CA VAL A 76 2.19 3.96 4.89
C VAL A 76 2.82 4.38 3.58
N TRP A 77 4.13 4.18 3.47
CA TRP A 77 4.91 4.51 2.28
C TRP A 77 5.68 3.28 1.81
N LEU A 78 5.31 2.80 0.63
CA LEU A 78 5.91 1.62 0.01
C LEU A 78 6.62 2.03 -1.27
N ARG A 79 7.94 1.82 -1.31
CA ARG A 79 8.74 2.04 -2.51
C ARG A 79 9.54 0.80 -2.86
N SER A 80 9.43 0.38 -4.12
CA SER A 80 10.14 -0.78 -4.66
C SER A 80 10.64 -0.49 -6.08
N GLY A 81 11.61 -1.27 -6.53
CA GLY A 81 11.92 -1.44 -7.95
C GLY A 81 10.82 -2.27 -8.60
N ASP A 82 11.20 -3.38 -9.23
CA ASP A 82 10.24 -4.32 -9.82
C ASP A 82 9.77 -5.36 -8.81
N VAL A 83 8.50 -5.72 -8.89
CA VAL A 83 7.84 -6.62 -7.95
C VAL A 83 7.16 -7.76 -8.71
N TYR A 84 7.56 -8.98 -8.39
CA TYR A 84 7.14 -10.20 -9.10
C TYR A 84 6.44 -11.17 -8.17
N GLY A 85 5.22 -11.58 -8.51
CA GLY A 85 4.47 -12.63 -7.79
C GLY A 85 4.20 -12.32 -6.31
N CYS A 86 4.18 -11.05 -5.92
CA CYS A 86 4.05 -10.64 -4.53
C CYS A 86 2.60 -10.36 -4.14
N ARG A 87 2.34 -10.42 -2.83
CA ARG A 87 1.07 -9.96 -2.23
C ARG A 87 1.34 -8.79 -1.30
N VAL A 88 0.71 -7.66 -1.54
CA VAL A 88 0.73 -6.51 -0.64
C VAL A 88 -0.68 -6.26 -0.12
N ARG A 89 -0.83 -6.19 1.19
CA ARG A 89 -2.06 -5.79 1.87
C ARG A 89 -1.74 -4.66 2.86
N VAL A 90 -2.43 -3.54 2.71
CA VAL A 90 -2.42 -2.45 3.66
C VAL A 90 -3.84 -2.26 4.16
N CYS A 91 -4.01 -2.30 5.47
CA CYS A 91 -5.25 -2.02 6.19
C CYS A 91 -4.95 -0.88 7.16
N MET A 92 -5.73 0.19 7.09
CA MET A 92 -5.60 1.33 7.96
C MET A 92 -6.98 1.68 8.52
N ASP A 93 -7.04 1.85 9.82
CA ASP A 93 -8.18 2.33 10.61
C ASP A 93 -7.65 3.57 11.34
N ALA A 94 -7.99 4.77 10.87
CA ALA A 94 -7.42 5.98 11.42
C ALA A 94 -8.27 7.22 11.23
N GLU A 95 -8.23 8.21 12.14
CA GLU A 95 -8.92 9.49 11.86
C GLU A 95 -8.37 10.13 10.57
N CYS A 96 -7.04 10.13 10.41
CA CYS A 96 -6.39 10.59 9.19
C CYS A 96 -5.39 9.57 8.66
N GLY A 97 -5.64 9.06 7.45
CA GLY A 97 -4.89 7.97 6.86
C GLY A 97 -4.28 8.28 5.48
N PHE A 98 -3.00 7.95 5.30
CA PHE A 98 -2.30 8.09 4.02
C PHE A 98 -1.60 6.80 3.63
N ALA A 99 -1.90 6.28 2.44
CA ALA A 99 -1.26 5.11 1.87
C ALA A 99 -0.65 5.43 0.50
N TRP A 100 0.66 5.40 0.41
CA TRP A 100 1.41 5.62 -0.82
C TRP A 100 2.14 4.35 -1.26
N MET A 101 2.00 3.99 -2.53
CA MET A 101 2.77 2.94 -3.16
C MET A 101 3.42 3.42 -4.47
N GLN A 102 4.71 3.19 -4.60
CA GLN A 102 5.48 3.43 -5.82
C GLN A 102 6.31 2.20 -6.19
N SER A 103 6.22 1.76 -7.44
CA SER A 103 7.01 0.67 -8.00
C SER A 103 7.44 0.99 -9.43
N ALA A 104 8.56 0.43 -9.89
CA ALA A 104 8.90 0.46 -11.31
C ALA A 104 7.89 -0.40 -12.09
N GLY A 105 7.76 -1.69 -11.80
CA GLY A 105 6.73 -2.55 -12.39
C GLY A 105 6.19 -3.60 -11.43
N LEU A 106 4.92 -3.97 -11.61
CA LEU A 106 4.26 -5.07 -10.90
C LEU A 106 3.88 -6.18 -11.88
N HIS A 107 4.33 -7.39 -11.61
CA HIS A 107 4.10 -8.57 -12.45
C HIS A 107 3.47 -9.71 -11.63
N GLY A 108 2.27 -10.16 -12.00
CA GLY A 108 1.55 -11.25 -11.32
C GLY A 108 1.26 -10.96 -9.85
N CYS A 109 1.22 -9.69 -9.45
CA CYS A 109 1.08 -9.28 -8.06
C CYS A 109 -0.39 -9.09 -7.64
N ARG A 110 -0.64 -9.20 -6.34
CA ARG A 110 -1.91 -8.81 -5.74
C ARG A 110 -1.68 -7.68 -4.74
N VAL A 111 -2.21 -6.51 -5.04
CA VAL A 111 -2.18 -5.37 -4.12
C VAL A 111 -3.59 -5.09 -3.63
N ARG A 112 -3.75 -4.96 -2.31
CA ARG A 112 -4.99 -4.51 -1.68
C ARG A 112 -4.68 -3.41 -0.68
N VAL A 113 -5.35 -2.27 -0.82
CA VAL A 113 -5.37 -1.20 0.17
C VAL A 113 -6.81 -1.07 0.66
N CYS A 114 -7.00 -1.12 1.97
CA CYS A 114 -8.27 -0.88 2.63
C CYS A 114 -8.02 0.22 3.67
N MET A 115 -8.82 1.27 3.62
CA MET A 115 -8.74 2.39 4.54
C MET A 115 -10.13 2.68 5.07
N ASP A 116 -10.24 2.80 6.38
CA ASP A 116 -11.39 3.27 7.14
C ASP A 116 -10.88 4.50 7.91
N ALA A 117 -11.31 5.69 7.49
CA ALA A 117 -10.76 6.93 8.04
C ALA A 117 -11.65 8.15 7.86
N GLU A 118 -11.69 9.10 8.80
CA GLU A 118 -12.42 10.36 8.56
C GLU A 118 -11.82 11.11 7.35
N CYS A 119 -10.49 11.17 7.26
CA CYS A 119 -9.75 11.74 6.15
C CYS A 119 -8.76 10.73 5.55
N GLY A 120 -9.03 10.22 4.34
CA GLY A 120 -8.26 9.14 3.73
C GLY A 120 -7.66 9.45 2.35
N PHE A 121 -6.39 9.14 2.14
CA PHE A 121 -5.76 9.24 0.83
C PHE A 121 -4.97 7.98 0.46
N ALA A 122 -5.32 7.36 -0.66
CA ALA A 122 -4.62 6.21 -1.20
C ALA A 122 -4.08 6.53 -2.59
N TRP A 123 -2.76 6.45 -2.77
CA TRP A 123 -2.12 6.65 -4.06
C TRP A 123 -1.23 5.46 -4.43
N MET A 124 -1.41 4.95 -5.64
CA MET A 124 -0.46 4.07 -6.31
C MET A 124 0.11 4.68 -7.59
N GLN A 125 1.41 4.57 -7.77
CA GLN A 125 2.10 4.86 -9.02
C GLN A 125 2.96 3.66 -9.45
N SER A 126 2.86 3.28 -10.72
CA SER A 126 3.74 2.28 -11.33
C SER A 126 4.10 2.67 -12.77
N ALA A 127 5.23 2.21 -13.29
CA ALA A 127 5.48 2.30 -14.74
C ALA A 127 4.68 1.23 -15.50
N GLY A 128 4.41 0.05 -14.91
CA GLY A 128 3.65 -1.00 -15.58
C GLY A 128 3.01 -2.03 -14.64
N LEU A 129 1.80 -2.46 -15.00
CA LEU A 129 1.07 -3.53 -14.33
C LEU A 129 0.83 -4.68 -15.32
N HIS A 130 1.29 -5.89 -15.01
CA HIS A 130 1.11 -7.06 -15.88
C HIS A 130 0.53 -8.25 -15.10
N GLY A 131 -0.66 -8.74 -15.49
CA GLY A 131 -1.31 -9.87 -14.83
C GLY A 131 -1.62 -9.64 -13.35
N CYS A 132 -1.73 -8.38 -12.92
CA CYS A 132 -1.91 -8.00 -11.53
C CYS A 132 -3.38 -7.89 -11.13
N ARG A 133 -3.64 -8.06 -9.84
CA ARG A 133 -4.92 -7.67 -9.22
C ARG A 133 -4.68 -6.54 -8.23
N VAL A 134 -5.19 -5.37 -8.53
CA VAL A 134 -5.14 -4.21 -7.63
C VAL A 134 -6.53 -3.90 -7.13
N GLY A 135 -6.68 -3.76 -5.81
CA GLY A 135 -7.92 -3.38 -5.16
C GLY A 135 -7.67 -2.25 -4.17
N MET A 136 -8.43 -1.18 -4.25
CA MET A 136 -8.43 -0.09 -3.28
C MET A 136 -9.85 0.10 -2.78
N CYS A 137 -10.04 0.03 -1.48
CA CYS A 137 -11.30 0.29 -0.81
C CYS A 137 -11.05 1.41 0.21
N MET A 138 -11.89 2.42 0.19
CA MET A 138 -11.86 3.53 1.13
C MET A 138 -13.27 3.76 1.65
N ASP A 139 -13.39 3.83 2.96
CA ASP A 139 -14.57 4.30 3.69
C ASP A 139 -14.10 5.55 4.45
N ALA A 140 -14.57 6.73 4.04
CA ALA A 140 -14.08 7.98 4.60
C ALA A 140 -15.03 9.16 4.43
N GLU A 141 -15.10 10.09 5.37
CA GLU A 141 -15.88 11.33 5.17
C GLU A 141 -15.27 12.16 4.02
N TRP A 142 -13.94 12.35 4.06
CA TRP A 142 -13.16 13.05 3.06
C TRP A 142 -12.06 12.15 2.52
N GLY A 143 -11.94 12.01 1.21
CA GLY A 143 -10.77 11.29 0.72
C GLY A 143 -10.56 11.23 -0.77
N CYS A 144 -9.42 10.67 -1.16
CA CYS A 144 -9.18 10.34 -2.56
C CYS A 144 -8.43 9.04 -2.76
N VAL A 145 -8.82 8.34 -3.82
CA VAL A 145 -8.11 7.16 -4.33
C VAL A 145 -7.54 7.47 -5.70
N TRP A 146 -6.22 7.38 -5.85
CA TRP A 146 -5.51 7.69 -7.08
C TRP A 146 -4.66 6.51 -7.55
N MET A 147 -4.70 6.25 -8.84
CA MET A 147 -3.77 5.35 -9.51
C MET A 147 -3.23 5.96 -10.79
N GLN A 148 -1.92 5.83 -10.95
CA GLN A 148 -1.25 6.14 -12.19
C GLN A 148 -0.38 4.96 -12.61
N SER A 149 -0.56 4.50 -13.85
CA SER A 149 0.31 3.54 -14.50
C SER A 149 0.82 4.07 -15.84
N GLY A 150 1.98 3.62 -16.29
CA GLY A 150 2.35 3.70 -17.70
C GLY A 150 1.50 2.70 -18.48
N ASP A 151 1.71 1.41 -18.26
CA ASP A 151 0.97 0.37 -18.96
C ASP A 151 0.19 -0.56 -18.03
N VAL A 152 -0.91 -1.15 -18.52
CA VAL A 152 -1.74 -2.12 -17.79
C VAL A 152 -2.17 -3.26 -18.71
N TYR A 153 -1.61 -4.45 -18.50
CA TYR A 153 -1.86 -5.64 -19.33
C TYR A 153 -2.46 -6.79 -18.52
N GLY A 154 -3.61 -7.33 -18.94
CA GLY A 154 -4.21 -8.51 -18.33
C GLY A 154 -4.54 -8.36 -16.84
N CYS A 155 -4.73 -7.14 -16.35
CA CYS A 155 -4.93 -6.84 -14.94
C CYS A 155 -6.41 -6.74 -14.57
N ARG A 156 -6.70 -6.93 -13.28
CA ARG A 156 -7.98 -6.52 -12.69
C ARG A 156 -7.73 -5.40 -11.70
N VAL A 157 -8.31 -4.24 -11.93
CA VAL A 157 -8.25 -3.11 -11.02
C VAL A 157 -9.64 -2.79 -10.48
N GLY A 158 -9.77 -2.74 -9.17
CA GLY A 158 -10.98 -2.32 -8.47
C GLY A 158 -10.66 -1.14 -7.56
N MET A 159 -11.42 -0.06 -7.66
CA MET A 159 -11.38 1.07 -6.74
C MET A 159 -12.78 1.34 -6.23
N CYS A 160 -12.95 1.36 -4.93
CA CYS A 160 -14.22 1.61 -4.31
C CYS A 160 -14.05 2.62 -3.21
N MET A 161 -14.94 3.61 -3.20
CA MET A 161 -14.94 4.68 -2.22
C MET A 161 -16.38 4.87 -1.74
N ASP A 162 -16.55 4.86 -0.43
CA ASP A 162 -17.75 5.34 0.26
C ASP A 162 -17.34 6.62 0.97
N ALA A 163 -17.82 7.78 0.49
CA ALA A 163 -17.41 9.07 1.05
C ALA A 163 -18.38 10.21 0.78
N GLU A 164 -18.53 11.10 1.76
CA GLU A 164 -19.30 12.35 1.59
C GLU A 164 -18.65 13.23 0.51
N TRP A 165 -17.31 13.35 0.56
CA TRP A 165 -16.54 14.15 -0.38
C TRP A 165 -15.28 13.42 -0.83
N GLY A 166 -15.20 13.11 -2.12
CA GLY A 166 -13.99 12.48 -2.62
C GLY A 166 -13.83 12.34 -4.11
N CYS A 167 -12.65 11.85 -4.48
CA CYS A 167 -12.25 11.62 -5.85
C CYS A 167 -11.61 10.24 -6.00
N VAL A 168 -12.03 9.50 -7.02
CA VAL A 168 -11.40 8.27 -7.50
C VAL A 168 -10.87 8.58 -8.88
N TRP A 169 -9.57 8.36 -9.06
CA TRP A 169 -8.89 8.69 -10.30
C TRP A 169 -7.99 7.56 -10.75
N MET A 170 -8.04 7.24 -12.03
CA MET A 170 -7.11 6.33 -12.68
C MET A 170 -6.61 6.94 -13.97
N ARG A 171 -5.29 6.88 -14.16
CA ARG A 171 -4.66 7.17 -15.43
C ARG A 171 -3.69 6.08 -15.83
N SER A 172 -3.79 5.67 -17.07
CA SER A 172 -2.89 4.76 -17.75
C SER A 172 -2.49 5.36 -19.10
N GLY A 173 -1.28 5.06 -19.55
CA GLY A 173 -0.89 5.22 -20.95
C GLY A 173 -1.60 4.17 -21.81
N ASP A 174 -1.26 2.90 -21.61
CA ASP A 174 -1.80 1.78 -22.39
C ASP A 174 -2.58 0.78 -21.53
N VAL A 175 -3.69 0.23 -22.07
CA VAL A 175 -4.53 -0.77 -21.40
C VAL A 175 -4.94 -1.89 -22.36
N TYR A 176 -4.61 -3.15 -22.02
CA TYR A 176 -4.95 -4.31 -22.85
C TYR A 176 -5.47 -5.48 -22.02
N GLY A 177 -6.68 -5.96 -22.34
CA GLY A 177 -7.26 -7.15 -21.70
C GLY A 177 -7.50 -6.98 -20.19
N CYS A 178 -7.77 -5.76 -19.74
CA CYS A 178 -7.93 -5.43 -18.31
C CYS A 178 -9.41 -5.29 -17.93
N GLY A 179 -9.75 -5.72 -16.71
CA GLY A 179 -11.03 -5.42 -16.09
C GLY A 179 -10.86 -4.30 -15.07
N VAL A 180 -11.48 -3.15 -15.32
CA VAL A 180 -11.49 -2.02 -14.38
C VAL A 180 -12.90 -1.86 -13.82
N GLY A 181 -13.02 -1.80 -12.51
CA GLY A 181 -14.25 -1.46 -11.80
C GLY A 181 -13.98 -0.30 -10.85
N MET A 182 -14.83 0.72 -10.92
CA MET A 182 -14.82 1.84 -9.99
C MET A 182 -16.21 1.93 -9.34
N CYS A 183 -16.25 2.11 -8.03
CA CYS A 183 -17.47 2.44 -7.31
C CYS A 183 -17.25 3.66 -6.42
N MET A 184 -18.25 4.54 -6.39
CA MET A 184 -18.32 5.71 -5.54
C MET A 184 -19.73 5.78 -5.01
N ASP A 185 -19.88 5.66 -3.71
CA ASP A 185 -21.10 5.98 -3.01
C ASP A 185 -20.86 7.30 -2.27
N ALA A 186 -21.65 8.31 -2.59
CA ALA A 186 -21.53 9.65 -1.99
C ALA A 186 -22.89 10.06 -1.44
N GLU A 187 -22.99 10.17 -0.12
CA GLU A 187 -24.17 10.67 0.56
C GLU A 187 -24.12 12.20 0.55
N TRP A 188 -25.03 12.84 -0.19
CA TRP A 188 -25.17 14.30 -0.16
C TRP A 188 -25.99 14.69 1.09
N GLY A 189 -25.35 15.41 2.03
CA GLY A 189 -26.00 16.03 3.19
C GLY A 189 -26.82 17.28 2.87
#